data_AF-W0RBV8-F1
#
_entry.id   AF-W0RBV8-F1
#
_cell.length_a   1.000
_cell.length_b   1.000
_cell.length_c   1.000
_cell.angle_alpha   90.00
_cell.angle_beta   90.00
_cell.angle_gamma   90.00
#
_symmetry.space_group_name_H-M   'P 1'
#
loop_
_entity.id
_entity.type
_entity.pdbx_description
1 polymer ?
#
loop_
_entity_poly.entity_id
_entity_poly.type
_entity_poly.pdbx_seq_one_letter_code
_entity_poly.pdbx_strand_id
1 'polypeptide(L)'
;MITARRLRLRFALSRRRPGRALVLLPLVAMMALVTACSDSPTEAAGTSRPRATSAFDKTGAATDPKTETFVYDGRARTQSFGDGHSVRFDANSVCDPKTSGYGPGTWDQPCTPATQPITFTVTSWRNADGRVQVVFSPDVRFVPGTTEILFLGDAAPGAGKKATIEWCSPLLATGCIDESVDDPTLTTYVTSGKVARRIKHFSGYNVVFGLTDTAGAL
;
A
#
# COMPACT_ATOMS: atom_id res chain seq x y z
N MET A 1 -35.43 -42.89 14.32
CA MET A 1 -35.67 -43.22 12.89
C MET A 1 -36.05 -41.93 12.16
N ILE A 2 -35.09 -41.19 11.62
CA ILE A 2 -35.33 -39.98 10.80
C ILE A 2 -34.32 -39.99 9.64
N THR A 3 -34.88 -39.79 8.45
CA THR A 3 -34.39 -40.23 7.14
C THR A 3 -33.42 -39.24 6.51
N ALA A 4 -32.22 -39.70 6.15
CA ALA A 4 -31.20 -38.91 5.46
C ALA A 4 -31.55 -38.70 3.97
N ARG A 5 -31.81 -37.46 3.56
CA ARG A 5 -31.94 -37.07 2.14
C ARG A 5 -30.57 -36.71 1.55
N ARG A 6 -30.10 -37.55 0.62
CA ARG A 6 -28.90 -37.31 -0.19
C ARG A 6 -29.20 -36.26 -1.26
N LEU A 7 -28.60 -35.08 -1.17
CA LEU A 7 -28.64 -34.07 -2.22
C LEU A 7 -27.55 -34.37 -3.26
N ARG A 8 -27.95 -34.76 -4.47
CA ARG A 8 -27.03 -34.92 -5.61
C ARG A 8 -26.82 -33.56 -6.28
N LEU A 9 -25.68 -32.91 -6.06
CA LEU A 9 -25.28 -31.77 -6.89
C LEU A 9 -24.74 -32.29 -8.23
N ARG A 10 -25.36 -31.83 -9.31
CA ARG A 10 -24.96 -32.09 -10.69
C ARG A 10 -23.81 -31.14 -11.05
N PHE A 11 -22.65 -31.69 -11.36
CA PHE A 11 -21.54 -30.96 -11.97
C PHE A 11 -21.89 -30.60 -13.42
N ALA A 12 -22.01 -29.30 -13.73
CA ALA A 12 -22.09 -28.81 -15.10
C ALA A 12 -20.66 -28.55 -15.61
N LEU A 13 -20.16 -29.45 -16.45
CA LEU A 13 -18.92 -29.27 -17.20
C LEU A 13 -19.15 -28.23 -18.31
N SER A 14 -18.57 -27.04 -18.15
CA SER A 14 -18.55 -26.00 -19.19
C SER A 14 -17.48 -26.33 -20.24
N ARG A 15 -17.92 -26.46 -21.50
CA ARG A 15 -17.09 -26.79 -22.67
C ARG A 15 -16.15 -25.64 -23.05
N ARG A 16 -14.90 -26.01 -23.31
CA ARG A 16 -13.83 -25.21 -23.95
C ARG A 16 -14.28 -24.64 -25.30
N ARG A 17 -13.85 -23.41 -25.62
CA ARG A 17 -13.71 -22.90 -27.00
C ARG A 17 -12.26 -22.51 -27.26
N PRO A 18 -11.56 -23.14 -28.21
CA PRO A 18 -10.26 -22.68 -28.69
C PRO A 18 -10.46 -21.72 -29.87
N GLY A 19 -10.15 -20.44 -29.68
CA GLY A 19 -10.10 -19.45 -30.76
C GLY A 19 -8.65 -19.21 -31.17
N ARG A 20 -8.22 -19.86 -32.26
CA ARG A 20 -7.03 -19.50 -33.03
C ARG A 20 -7.37 -18.29 -33.90
N ALA A 21 -6.54 -17.25 -33.88
CA ALA A 21 -6.33 -16.39 -35.05
C ALA A 21 -4.94 -15.76 -34.96
N LEU A 22 -4.04 -16.35 -35.73
CA LEU A 22 -2.71 -15.86 -36.06
C LEU A 22 -2.90 -14.85 -37.20
N VAL A 23 -2.50 -13.60 -37.02
CA VAL A 23 -2.46 -12.61 -38.12
C VAL A 23 -1.09 -11.96 -38.12
N LEU A 24 -0.39 -12.17 -39.24
CA LEU A 24 0.95 -11.74 -39.58
C LEU A 24 0.89 -10.55 -40.55
N LEU A 25 1.76 -9.56 -40.31
CA LEU A 25 2.36 -8.58 -41.26
C LEU A 25 1.43 -7.50 -41.88
N PRO A 26 1.92 -6.28 -42.24
CA PRO A 26 3.26 -6.01 -42.79
C PRO A 26 4.07 -4.81 -42.24
N LEU A 27 5.36 -4.87 -42.57
CA LEU A 27 6.37 -3.82 -42.59
C LEU A 27 5.91 -2.63 -43.47
N VAL A 28 6.00 -1.39 -42.99
CA VAL A 28 5.95 -0.18 -43.83
C VAL A 28 7.18 0.66 -43.53
N ALA A 29 7.96 0.89 -44.59
CA ALA A 29 9.12 1.77 -44.64
C ALA A 29 8.73 3.14 -45.23
N MET A 30 9.58 4.15 -44.96
CA MET A 30 9.54 5.55 -45.42
C MET A 30 8.49 6.43 -44.73
N MET A 31 8.77 7.67 -44.33
CA MET A 31 9.53 8.72 -45.00
C MET A 31 10.08 9.71 -43.96
N ALA A 32 11.32 10.17 -44.16
CA ALA A 32 11.86 11.33 -43.46
C ALA A 32 11.29 12.61 -44.08
N LEU A 33 10.55 13.39 -43.30
CA LEU A 33 10.22 14.79 -43.59
C LEU A 33 10.79 15.65 -42.48
N VAL A 34 11.72 16.52 -42.85
CA VAL A 34 12.29 17.56 -42.01
C VAL A 34 11.34 18.75 -42.09
N THR A 35 10.52 18.96 -41.05
CA THR A 35 9.74 20.19 -40.89
C THR A 35 10.24 20.93 -39.65
N ALA A 36 11.03 21.98 -39.91
CA ALA A 36 11.33 23.00 -38.93
C ALA A 36 10.07 23.88 -38.75
N CYS A 37 9.40 23.74 -37.61
CA CYS A 37 8.50 24.76 -37.10
C CYS A 37 8.98 25.13 -35.70
N SER A 38 9.65 26.27 -35.62
CA SER A 38 9.76 27.05 -34.40
C SER A 38 8.35 27.40 -33.94
N ASP A 39 7.95 26.96 -32.75
CA ASP A 39 6.98 27.72 -31.98
C ASP A 39 7.06 27.37 -30.50
N SER A 40 7.22 28.42 -29.71
CA SER A 40 6.89 28.64 -28.30
C SER A 40 7.11 27.48 -27.30
N PRO A 41 7.87 27.69 -26.19
CA PRO A 41 7.86 26.74 -25.08
C PRO A 41 6.43 26.65 -24.56
N THR A 42 5.77 25.55 -24.91
CA THR A 42 4.53 25.13 -24.30
C THR A 42 4.90 24.87 -22.85
N GLU A 43 4.47 25.76 -21.95
CA GLU A 43 4.49 25.49 -20.52
C GLU A 43 3.92 24.09 -20.33
N ALA A 44 4.74 23.21 -19.75
CA ALA A 44 4.28 21.89 -19.37
C ALA A 44 2.99 22.09 -18.59
N ALA A 45 1.88 21.52 -19.09
CA ALA A 45 0.66 21.37 -18.35
C ALA A 45 1.09 20.83 -16.99
N GLY A 46 0.98 21.67 -15.96
CA GLY A 46 1.45 21.36 -14.64
C GLY A 46 0.83 20.03 -14.27
N THR A 47 1.66 18.98 -14.20
CA THR A 47 1.30 17.74 -13.53
C THR A 47 0.73 18.21 -12.21
N SER A 48 -0.59 18.05 -12.04
CA SER A 48 -1.29 18.41 -10.83
C SER A 48 -0.62 17.61 -9.72
N ARG A 49 0.38 18.25 -9.09
CA ARG A 49 1.22 17.62 -8.09
C ARG A 49 0.25 17.19 -7.01
N PRO A 50 0.21 15.90 -6.62
CA PRO A 50 -0.65 15.49 -5.53
C PRO A 50 -0.36 16.42 -4.36
N ARG A 51 -1.43 17.06 -3.87
CA ARG A 51 -1.38 18.00 -2.76
C ARG A 51 -0.78 17.25 -1.59
N ALA A 52 0.39 17.67 -1.11
CA ALA A 52 0.99 17.15 0.10
C ALA A 52 -0.03 17.27 1.24
N THR A 53 -0.64 16.16 1.62
CA THR A 53 -1.56 16.08 2.73
C THR A 53 -0.80 15.56 3.94
N SER A 54 -0.80 16.37 4.99
CA SER A 54 -0.38 16.00 6.35
C SER A 54 1.14 15.81 6.57
N ALA A 55 1.76 16.78 7.25
CA ALA A 55 3.04 16.57 7.90
C ALA A 55 2.85 15.73 9.17
N PHE A 56 3.90 14.99 9.56
CA PHE A 56 3.91 14.11 10.72
C PHE A 56 4.01 14.91 12.02
N ASP A 57 2.91 15.55 12.44
CA ASP A 57 2.90 16.40 13.62
C ASP A 57 2.44 15.64 14.87
N LYS A 58 3.36 15.49 15.84
CA LYS A 58 3.06 14.94 17.16
C LYS A 58 2.40 15.95 18.09
N THR A 59 2.52 17.25 17.81
CA THR A 59 2.04 18.34 18.68
C THR A 59 0.54 18.59 18.60
N GLY A 60 -0.15 17.92 17.66
CA GLY A 60 -1.61 17.92 17.54
C GLY A 60 -2.24 16.54 17.76
N ALA A 61 -1.68 15.67 18.61
CA ALA A 61 -2.26 14.35 18.89
C ALA A 61 -3.56 14.48 19.71
N ALA A 62 -4.65 13.83 19.28
CA ALA A 62 -5.88 13.69 20.06
C ALA A 62 -5.79 12.57 21.11
N THR A 63 -4.86 11.64 20.94
CA THR A 63 -4.59 10.58 21.92
C THR A 63 -3.10 10.57 22.27
N ASP A 64 -2.78 10.19 23.50
CA ASP A 64 -1.38 10.01 23.90
C ASP A 64 -0.69 8.95 23.03
N PRO A 65 0.56 9.20 22.56
CA PRO A 65 1.31 8.22 21.81
C PRO A 65 1.59 6.94 22.61
N LYS A 66 1.15 5.81 22.07
CA LYS A 66 1.41 4.48 22.64
C LYS A 66 2.61 3.85 21.94
N THR A 67 3.63 3.50 22.70
CA THR A 67 4.86 2.87 22.19
C THR A 67 4.98 1.44 22.69
N GLU A 68 5.20 0.51 21.77
CA GLU A 68 5.33 -0.92 22.03
C GLU A 68 6.54 -1.48 21.27
N THR A 69 7.03 -2.64 21.69
CA THR A 69 8.07 -3.36 20.97
C THR A 69 7.64 -4.78 20.63
N PHE A 70 8.13 -5.29 19.49
CA PHE A 70 7.96 -6.69 19.12
C PHE A 70 9.15 -7.22 18.35
N VAL A 71 9.40 -8.52 18.43
CA VAL A 71 10.57 -9.16 17.80
C VAL A 71 10.16 -9.95 16.58
N TYR A 72 10.51 -9.52 15.37
CA TYR A 72 10.37 -10.30 14.15
C TYR A 72 11.47 -11.35 14.05
N ASP A 73 11.10 -12.62 13.93
CA ASP A 73 12.01 -13.78 13.99
C ASP A 73 12.03 -14.58 12.67
N GLY A 74 11.54 -14.00 11.58
CA GLY A 74 11.45 -14.69 10.28
C GLY A 74 10.17 -15.50 10.07
N ARG A 75 9.31 -15.67 11.08
CA ARG A 75 8.09 -16.49 10.96
C ARG A 75 6.91 -15.67 10.46
N ALA A 76 6.07 -16.31 9.64
CA ALA A 76 4.77 -15.76 9.27
C ALA A 76 3.88 -15.61 10.51
N ARG A 77 3.33 -14.43 10.73
CA ARG A 77 2.42 -14.15 11.86
C ARG A 77 1.69 -12.83 11.69
N THR A 78 0.65 -12.65 12.49
CA THR A 78 0.04 -11.34 12.70
C THR A 78 0.50 -10.78 14.03
N GLN A 79 1.15 -9.62 13.99
CA GLN A 79 1.60 -8.88 15.16
C GLN A 79 0.60 -7.76 15.45
N SER A 80 -0.09 -7.85 16.57
CA SER A 80 -0.91 -6.75 17.08
C SER A 80 -0.05 -5.70 17.77
N PHE A 81 -0.50 -4.45 17.73
CA PHE A 81 0.09 -3.33 18.48
C PHE A 81 -0.96 -2.22 18.65
N GLY A 82 -0.71 -1.32 19.60
CA GLY A 82 -1.51 -0.12 19.78
C GLY A 82 -2.99 -0.42 20.05
N ASP A 83 -3.88 0.38 19.48
CA ASP A 83 -5.32 0.32 19.74
C ASP A 83 -6.05 -0.45 18.64
N GLY A 84 -5.75 -1.76 18.60
CA GLY A 84 -6.34 -2.68 17.63
C GLY A 84 -5.73 -2.55 16.23
N HIS A 85 -4.49 -2.08 16.12
CA HIS A 85 -3.71 -2.18 14.90
C HIS A 85 -3.03 -3.54 14.82
N SER A 86 -2.66 -3.95 13.61
CA SER A 86 -1.85 -5.14 13.43
C SER A 86 -1.12 -5.10 12.11
N VAL A 87 -0.01 -5.83 12.02
CA VAL A 87 0.67 -6.12 10.76
C VAL A 87 0.73 -7.63 10.57
N ARG A 88 0.36 -8.11 9.38
CA ARG A 88 0.55 -9.50 8.96
C ARG A 88 1.82 -9.61 8.16
N PHE A 89 2.73 -10.47 8.60
CA PHE A 89 3.96 -10.82 7.91
C PHE A 89 3.83 -12.20 7.25
N ASP A 90 4.38 -12.33 6.05
CA ASP A 90 4.74 -13.63 5.52
C ASP A 90 6.07 -14.10 6.14
N ALA A 91 6.47 -15.36 5.89
CA ALA A 91 7.73 -15.88 6.40
C ALA A 91 8.93 -15.30 5.63
N ASN A 92 10.00 -14.99 6.34
CA ASN A 92 11.25 -14.44 5.79
C ASN A 92 11.03 -13.19 4.93
N SER A 93 10.08 -12.34 5.29
CA SER A 93 9.68 -11.21 4.46
C SER A 93 10.37 -9.89 4.73
N VAL A 94 11.21 -9.79 5.76
CA VAL A 94 11.98 -8.58 6.04
C VAL A 94 13.40 -8.73 5.49
N CYS A 95 13.86 -7.78 4.69
CA CYS A 95 15.24 -7.75 4.22
C CYS A 95 16.22 -7.51 5.37
N ASP A 96 17.45 -8.01 5.27
CA ASP A 96 18.50 -7.71 6.25
C ASP A 96 18.84 -6.21 6.23
N PRO A 97 18.57 -5.45 7.32
CA PRO A 97 18.80 -4.01 7.35
C PRO A 97 20.28 -3.64 7.23
N LYS A 98 21.22 -4.55 7.50
CA LYS A 98 22.66 -4.29 7.42
C LYS A 98 23.17 -4.22 5.97
N THR A 99 22.48 -4.86 5.02
CA THR A 99 22.97 -5.06 3.66
C THR A 99 22.02 -4.56 2.58
N SER A 100 20.74 -4.43 2.87
CA SER A 100 19.71 -4.21 1.84
C SER A 100 19.45 -2.74 1.49
N GLY A 101 19.96 -1.79 2.28
CA GLY A 101 19.65 -0.36 2.15
C GLY A 101 18.19 -0.02 2.45
N TYR A 102 17.84 1.26 2.36
CA TYR A 102 16.47 1.74 2.59
C TYR A 102 16.14 2.98 1.74
N GLY A 103 14.90 3.05 1.24
CA GLY A 103 14.35 4.19 0.51
C GLY A 103 13.72 3.80 -0.84
N PRO A 104 13.02 4.74 -1.52
CA PRO A 104 12.22 4.46 -2.71
C PRO A 104 12.93 3.68 -3.82
N GLY A 105 14.21 3.98 -4.08
CA GLY A 105 15.00 3.26 -5.08
C GLY A 105 15.38 1.82 -4.73
N THR A 106 15.12 1.39 -3.49
CA THR A 106 15.54 0.07 -2.98
C THR A 106 14.37 -0.87 -2.70
N TRP A 107 13.14 -0.39 -2.54
CA TRP A 107 12.02 -1.22 -2.06
C TRP A 107 11.71 -2.43 -2.93
N ASP A 108 11.78 -2.27 -4.24
CA ASP A 108 11.52 -3.35 -5.21
C ASP A 108 12.78 -4.11 -5.63
N GLN A 109 13.95 -3.74 -5.10
CA GLN A 109 15.20 -4.45 -5.41
C GLN A 109 15.25 -5.79 -4.68
N PRO A 110 15.80 -6.86 -5.28
CA PRO A 110 16.08 -8.09 -4.56
C PRO A 110 16.91 -7.84 -3.28
N CYS A 111 16.73 -8.68 -2.27
CA CYS A 111 17.49 -8.60 -1.02
C CYS A 111 17.60 -9.98 -0.37
N THR A 112 18.59 -10.13 0.51
CA THR A 112 18.68 -11.29 1.40
C THR A 112 17.74 -11.07 2.59
N PRO A 113 16.85 -12.03 2.92
CA PRO A 113 16.05 -11.97 4.13
C PRO A 113 16.91 -11.89 5.39
N ALA A 114 16.42 -11.17 6.40
CA ALA A 114 17.07 -11.12 7.71
C ALA A 114 17.10 -12.53 8.35
N THR A 115 18.29 -12.96 8.74
CA THR A 115 18.50 -14.24 9.45
C THR A 115 18.56 -14.08 10.96
N GLN A 116 18.71 -12.85 11.43
CA GLN A 116 18.71 -12.50 12.85
C GLN A 116 17.38 -11.83 13.22
N PRO A 117 16.87 -12.06 14.44
CA PRO A 117 15.68 -11.38 14.90
C PRO A 117 15.84 -9.86 14.87
N ILE A 118 14.78 -9.15 14.47
CA ILE A 118 14.71 -7.69 14.44
C ILE A 118 13.70 -7.24 15.48
N THR A 119 14.14 -6.42 16.44
CA THR A 119 13.25 -5.76 17.39
C THR A 119 12.72 -4.48 16.76
N PHE A 120 11.41 -4.43 16.53
CA PHE A 120 10.72 -3.21 16.12
C PHE A 120 10.17 -2.48 17.33
N THR A 121 10.36 -1.17 17.35
CA THR A 121 9.61 -0.23 18.18
C THR A 121 8.54 0.40 17.31
N VAL A 122 7.29 0.32 17.76
CA VAL A 122 6.15 0.94 17.08
C VAL A 122 5.51 1.97 17.99
N THR A 123 5.30 3.18 17.49
CA THR A 123 4.57 4.24 18.17
C THR A 123 3.33 4.58 17.37
N SER A 124 2.14 4.49 17.97
CA SER A 124 0.86 4.83 17.33
C SER A 124 0.07 5.84 18.14
N TRP A 125 -0.66 6.73 17.47
CA TRP A 125 -1.56 7.71 18.08
C TRP A 125 -2.63 8.12 17.09
N ARG A 126 -3.59 8.94 17.54
CA ARG A 126 -4.51 9.67 16.67
C ARG A 126 -4.16 11.15 16.67
N ASN A 127 -4.20 11.80 15.52
CA ASN A 127 -4.11 13.25 15.42
C ASN A 127 -5.42 13.94 15.86
N ALA A 128 -5.45 15.27 15.86
CA ALA A 128 -6.60 16.09 16.25
C ALA A 128 -7.89 15.76 15.47
N ASP A 129 -7.76 15.31 14.22
CA ASP A 129 -8.87 14.86 13.36
C ASP A 129 -9.33 13.42 13.65
N GLY A 130 -8.74 12.79 14.66
CA GLY A 130 -8.98 11.40 15.05
C GLY A 130 -8.31 10.38 14.13
N ARG A 131 -7.43 10.80 13.21
CA ARG A 131 -6.78 9.91 12.23
C ARG A 131 -5.60 9.18 12.82
N VAL A 132 -5.47 7.89 12.50
CA VAL A 132 -4.36 7.07 12.98
C VAL A 132 -3.05 7.48 12.33
N GLN A 133 -2.03 7.62 13.17
CA GLN A 133 -0.63 7.78 12.85
C GLN A 133 0.13 6.59 13.43
N VAL A 134 1.10 6.06 12.70
CA VAL A 134 1.99 5.00 13.19
C VAL A 134 3.41 5.21 12.69
N VAL A 135 4.40 4.98 13.54
CA VAL A 135 5.83 4.95 13.19
C VAL A 135 6.44 3.65 13.65
N PHE A 136 7.21 3.03 12.79
CA PHE A 136 8.03 1.87 13.06
C PHE A 136 9.50 2.28 13.06
N SER A 137 10.30 1.65 13.92
CA SER A 137 11.75 1.74 13.92
C SER A 137 12.34 0.37 14.26
N PRO A 138 13.39 -0.12 13.58
CA PRO A 138 14.10 0.55 12.49
C PRO A 138 13.28 0.62 11.20
N ASP A 139 13.69 1.53 10.32
CA ASP A 139 13.23 1.56 8.93
C ASP A 139 13.78 0.32 8.21
N VAL A 140 12.88 -0.49 7.66
CA VAL A 140 13.22 -1.71 6.91
C VAL A 140 12.39 -1.81 5.65
N ARG A 141 12.87 -2.56 4.66
CA ARG A 141 12.07 -2.93 3.48
C ARG A 141 11.76 -4.41 3.48
N PHE A 142 10.69 -4.80 2.78
CA PHE A 142 10.29 -6.19 2.64
C PHE A 142 10.89 -6.84 1.40
N VAL A 143 11.00 -8.16 1.45
CA VAL A 143 11.52 -8.98 0.36
C VAL A 143 10.54 -8.93 -0.81
N PRO A 144 10.96 -8.56 -2.03
CA PRO A 144 10.04 -8.55 -3.17
C PRO A 144 9.40 -9.93 -3.38
N GLY A 145 8.08 -9.94 -3.55
CA GLY A 145 7.27 -11.16 -3.71
C GLY A 145 6.55 -11.62 -2.43
N THR A 146 6.85 -11.06 -1.27
CA THR A 146 6.05 -11.25 -0.04
C THR A 146 4.89 -10.26 0.06
N THR A 147 3.93 -10.57 0.93
CA THR A 147 2.71 -9.78 1.11
C THR A 147 2.47 -9.42 2.57
N GLU A 148 3.03 -8.28 2.96
CA GLU A 148 2.84 -7.68 4.27
C GLU A 148 1.62 -6.77 4.23
N ILE A 149 0.70 -6.96 5.19
CA ILE A 149 -0.51 -6.14 5.26
C ILE A 149 -0.55 -5.41 6.60
N LEU A 150 -0.59 -4.08 6.53
CA LEU A 150 -0.84 -3.22 7.67
C LEU A 150 -2.35 -3.04 7.82
N PHE A 151 -2.86 -3.23 9.04
CA PHE A 151 -4.23 -2.98 9.43
C PHE A 151 -4.26 -1.92 10.54
N LEU A 152 -4.94 -0.82 10.29
CA LEU A 152 -5.13 0.28 11.24
C LEU A 152 -6.61 0.36 11.62
N GLY A 153 -6.93 0.37 12.92
CA GLY A 153 -8.30 0.52 13.41
C GLY A 153 -8.89 1.91 13.17
N ASP A 154 -9.06 2.33 11.92
CA ASP A 154 -9.52 3.69 11.57
C ASP A 154 -10.57 3.71 10.44
N ALA A 155 -11.49 2.74 10.41
CA ALA A 155 -12.39 2.55 9.27
C ALA A 155 -13.62 3.47 9.21
N ALA A 156 -13.56 4.66 9.81
CA ALA A 156 -14.71 5.56 9.85
C ALA A 156 -14.53 6.81 8.97
N PRO A 157 -14.37 6.68 7.62
CA PRO A 157 -14.26 7.84 6.77
C PRO A 157 -15.52 8.71 6.72
N GLY A 158 -16.66 8.19 7.18
CA GLY A 158 -17.96 8.81 6.97
C GLY A 158 -18.47 8.55 5.56
N ALA A 159 -19.75 8.83 5.31
CA ALA A 159 -20.36 8.60 4.00
C ALA A 159 -19.66 9.44 2.90
N GLY A 160 -19.45 8.83 1.73
CA GLY A 160 -18.85 9.50 0.56
C GLY A 160 -17.34 9.80 0.66
N LYS A 161 -16.65 9.27 1.68
CA LYS A 161 -15.20 9.42 1.83
C LYS A 161 -14.46 8.10 1.65
N LYS A 162 -13.27 8.17 1.02
CA LYS A 162 -12.32 7.06 0.86
C LYS A 162 -11.21 7.19 1.88
N ALA A 163 -10.88 6.08 2.55
CA ALA A 163 -9.70 6.00 3.38
C ALA A 163 -8.46 5.65 2.55
N THR A 164 -7.37 6.36 2.81
CA THR A 164 -6.05 6.14 2.20
C THR A 164 -5.02 6.05 3.32
N ILE A 165 -4.18 5.02 3.29
CA ILE A 165 -2.96 4.98 4.09
C ILE A 165 -1.86 5.61 3.22
N GLU A 166 -1.30 6.70 3.70
CA GLU A 166 -0.17 7.41 3.10
C GLU A 166 1.13 7.04 3.81
N TRP A 167 2.23 7.01 3.06
CA TRP A 167 3.57 6.87 3.61
C TRP A 167 4.14 8.22 4.00
N CYS A 168 4.72 8.29 5.18
CA CYS A 168 5.37 9.46 5.73
C CYS A 168 6.80 9.11 6.13
N SER A 169 7.77 9.88 5.63
CA SER A 169 9.17 9.65 5.95
C SER A 169 9.96 10.96 5.93
N PRO A 170 11.02 11.08 6.76
CA PRO A 170 12.00 12.16 6.62
C PRO A 170 12.68 12.20 5.23
N LEU A 171 12.63 11.10 4.46
CA LEU A 171 13.12 11.06 3.08
C LEU A 171 12.25 11.86 2.09
N LEU A 172 11.03 12.23 2.49
CA LEU A 172 10.10 12.99 1.67
C LEU A 172 10.29 14.49 1.88
N ALA A 173 10.46 15.23 0.79
CA ALA A 173 10.52 16.69 0.82
C ALA A 173 9.15 17.35 1.07
N THR A 174 8.04 16.64 0.81
CA THR A 174 6.69 17.23 0.71
C THR A 174 5.62 16.42 1.44
N GLY A 175 5.77 16.22 2.76
CA GLY A 175 4.75 15.55 3.58
C GLY A 175 4.56 14.07 3.21
N CYS A 176 3.41 13.51 3.57
CA CYS A 176 3.08 12.11 3.26
C CYS A 176 2.60 11.95 1.80
N ILE A 177 2.79 10.76 1.23
CA ILE A 177 2.36 10.44 -0.14
C ILE A 177 1.52 9.15 -0.22
N ASP A 178 0.55 9.13 -1.12
CA ASP A 178 -0.18 7.92 -1.50
C ASP A 178 0.61 7.12 -2.54
N GLU A 179 1.33 6.10 -2.09
CA GLU A 179 2.12 5.21 -2.94
C GLU A 179 1.25 4.40 -3.91
N SER A 180 -0.07 4.32 -3.69
CA SER A 180 -0.98 3.56 -4.56
C SER A 180 -1.24 4.23 -5.91
N VAL A 181 -0.89 5.51 -6.05
CA VAL A 181 -0.93 6.25 -7.31
C VAL A 181 0.04 5.63 -8.32
N ASP A 182 1.25 5.26 -7.88
CA ASP A 182 2.29 4.68 -8.72
C ASP A 182 2.28 3.14 -8.69
N ASP A 183 1.84 2.53 -7.58
CA ASP A 183 1.70 1.08 -7.44
C ASP A 183 0.30 0.68 -6.96
N PRO A 184 -0.62 0.29 -7.87
CA PRO A 184 -1.97 -0.11 -7.52
C PRO A 184 -2.07 -1.29 -6.53
N THR A 185 -1.01 -2.10 -6.37
CA THR A 185 -0.99 -3.19 -5.37
C THR A 185 -0.97 -2.67 -3.93
N LEU A 186 -0.64 -1.38 -3.75
CA LEU A 186 -0.66 -0.67 -2.46
C LEU A 186 -1.99 0.07 -2.24
N THR A 187 -3.04 -0.24 -3.01
CA THR A 187 -4.36 0.37 -2.80
C THR A 187 -4.88 0.08 -1.39
N THR A 188 -5.32 1.13 -0.72
CA THR A 188 -5.97 1.03 0.59
C THR A 188 -7.39 0.51 0.45
N TYR A 189 -7.77 -0.42 1.33
CA TYR A 189 -9.13 -0.96 1.42
C TYR A 189 -9.63 -0.99 2.86
N VAL A 190 -10.94 -1.05 3.05
CA VAL A 190 -11.56 -1.13 4.37
C VAL A 190 -12.11 -2.53 4.59
N THR A 191 -11.77 -3.14 5.73
CA THR A 191 -12.25 -4.47 6.11
C THR A 191 -12.46 -4.56 7.62
N SER A 192 -13.59 -5.10 8.07
CA SER A 192 -13.88 -5.38 9.48
C SER A 192 -13.56 -4.23 10.45
N GLY A 193 -13.94 -3.00 10.10
CA GLY A 193 -13.67 -1.84 10.94
C GLY A 193 -12.19 -1.38 10.96
N LYS A 194 -11.38 -1.86 10.02
CA LYS A 194 -9.98 -1.45 9.83
C LYS A 194 -9.73 -0.92 8.43
N VAL A 195 -8.81 0.02 8.31
CA VAL A 195 -8.18 0.43 7.06
C VAL A 195 -6.97 -0.46 6.87
N ALA A 196 -6.83 -1.07 5.70
CA ALA A 196 -5.81 -2.04 5.42
C ALA A 196 -5.10 -1.73 4.10
N ARG A 197 -3.80 -2.00 4.05
CA ARG A 197 -2.97 -1.76 2.87
C ARG A 197 -1.82 -2.76 2.83
N ARG A 198 -1.49 -3.27 1.64
CA ARG A 198 -0.20 -3.94 1.43
C ARG A 198 0.91 -2.90 1.58
N ILE A 199 1.97 -3.22 2.30
CA ILE A 199 3.12 -2.32 2.49
C ILE A 199 4.39 -2.99 1.95
N LYS A 200 5.35 -2.17 1.49
CA LYS A 200 6.67 -2.65 0.98
C LYS A 200 7.81 -2.37 1.96
N HIS A 201 7.55 -1.61 3.01
CA HIS A 201 8.55 -1.19 3.97
C HIS A 201 7.89 -0.90 5.31
N PHE A 202 8.70 -0.56 6.30
CA PHE A 202 8.30 0.08 7.55
C PHE A 202 8.98 1.42 7.67
N SER A 203 8.22 2.38 8.18
CA SER A 203 8.63 3.75 8.54
C SER A 203 7.42 4.44 9.19
N GLY A 204 6.96 5.60 8.70
CA GLY A 204 5.75 6.27 9.15
C GLY A 204 4.57 6.06 8.21
N TYR A 205 3.36 5.92 8.76
CA TYR A 205 2.12 5.91 8.00
C TYR A 205 1.06 6.78 8.69
N ASN A 206 0.24 7.40 7.84
CA ASN A 206 -0.90 8.23 8.24
C ASN A 206 -2.15 7.73 7.51
N VAL A 207 -3.30 7.75 8.18
CA VAL A 207 -4.60 7.57 7.53
C VAL A 207 -5.17 8.95 7.15
N VAL A 208 -5.51 9.14 5.88
CA VAL A 208 -6.26 10.32 5.43
C VAL A 208 -7.59 9.91 4.81
N PHE A 209 -8.58 10.80 4.89
CA PHE A 209 -9.89 10.60 4.26
C PHE A 209 -10.11 11.66 3.18
N GLY A 210 -10.22 11.22 1.93
CA GLY A 210 -10.57 12.07 0.79
C GLY A 210 -12.02 11.88 0.36
N LEU A 211 -12.56 12.80 -0.44
CA LEU A 211 -13.85 12.59 -1.10
C LEU A 211 -13.71 11.48 -2.15
N THR A 212 -14.75 10.67 -2.31
CA THR A 212 -14.83 9.78 -3.48
C THR A 212 -15.34 10.57 -4.68
N ASP A 213 -14.88 10.25 -5.89
CA ASP A 213 -15.41 10.84 -7.14
C ASP A 213 -16.88 10.46 -7.43
N THR A 214 -17.55 9.75 -6.51
CA THR A 214 -18.96 9.35 -6.62
C THR A 214 -19.90 10.40 -6.02
N ALA A 215 -19.64 11.69 -6.28
CA ALA A 215 -20.64 12.73 -6.06
C ALA A 215 -21.62 12.74 -7.25
N GLY A 216 -22.48 11.71 -7.32
CA GLY A 216 -23.40 11.57 -8.46
C GLY A 216 -24.51 10.53 -8.32
N ALA A 217 -24.90 10.15 -7.09
CA ALA A 217 -26.05 9.28 -6.88
C ALA A 217 -26.75 9.55 -5.54
N LEU A 218 -27.43 10.68 -5.44
CA LEU A 218 -28.70 10.84 -4.72
C LEU A 218 -29.58 11.82 -5.50
#